data_AF-A0A914NNA6-F1
#
_entry.id   AF-A0A914NNA6-F1
#
_cell.length_a   1.000
_cell.length_b   1.000
_cell.length_c   1.000
_cell.angle_alpha   90.00
_cell.angle_beta   90.00
_cell.angle_gamma   90.00
#
_symmetry.space_group_name_H-M   'P 1'
#
loop_
_entity.id
_entity.type
_entity.pdbx_description
1 polymer ?
#
loop_
_entity_poly.entity_id
_entity_poly.type
_entity_poly.pdbx_seq_one_letter_code
_entity_poly.pdbx_strand_id
1 'polypeptide(L)'
;MMEDINSVCLLEWRKFDWNVIKEDIHSPKAYAWKIFILAEIYSQYDTFIYMDTSIVIDEAKSFDPTFEGIKDGKISEAIFFG
;
A
#
# COMPACT_ATOMS: atom_id res chain seq x y z
N MET A 1 21.45 2.58 2.38
CA MET A 1 20.05 2.50 2.82
C MET A 1 19.06 2.57 1.67
N MET A 2 19.03 3.63 0.85
CA MET A 2 18.12 3.72 -0.32
C MET A 2 18.63 2.89 -1.52
N GLU A 3 19.96 2.81 -1.70
CA GLU A 3 20.61 1.95 -2.70
C GLU A 3 20.38 0.46 -2.42
N ASP A 4 20.40 0.04 -1.15
CA ASP A 4 20.16 -1.35 -0.76
C ASP A 4 18.72 -1.79 -1.07
N ILE A 5 17.74 -0.92 -0.86
CA ILE A 5 16.33 -1.19 -1.19
C ILE A 5 16.12 -1.32 -2.71
N ASN A 6 16.77 -0.46 -3.51
CA ASN A 6 16.73 -0.54 -4.97
C ASN A 6 17.40 -1.82 -5.52
N SER A 7 18.35 -2.40 -4.78
CA SER A 7 19.06 -3.61 -5.21
C SER A 7 18.23 -4.89 -5.10
N VAL A 8 17.20 -4.88 -4.24
CA VAL A 8 16.33 -6.04 -3.97
C VAL A 8 14.99 -5.91 -4.71
N CYS A 9 14.47 -4.68 -4.84
CA CYS A 9 13.17 -4.40 -5.43
C CYS A 9 13.28 -3.25 -6.44
N LEU A 10 12.48 -3.27 -7.51
CA LEU A 10 12.26 -2.08 -8.35
C LEU A 10 11.47 -1.04 -7.55
N LEU A 11 12.17 -0.20 -6.80
CA LEU A 11 11.55 0.89 -6.05
C LEU A 11 11.15 2.02 -7.01
N GLU A 12 9.90 2.46 -6.89
CA GLU A 12 9.38 3.60 -7.63
C GLU A 12 8.84 4.65 -6.64
N TRP A 13 9.25 5.91 -6.84
CA TRP A 13 8.70 7.04 -6.10
C TRP A 13 7.60 7.71 -6.91
N ARG A 14 6.40 7.81 -6.33
CA ARG A 14 5.24 8.42 -6.98
C ARG A 14 4.77 9.67 -6.24
N LYS A 15 4.32 10.65 -7.03
CA LYS A 15 3.62 11.83 -6.54
C LYS A 15 2.19 11.81 -7.09
N PHE A 16 1.22 11.72 -6.20
CA PHE A 16 -0.20 11.77 -6.56
C PHE A 16 -0.63 13.23 -6.74
N ASP A 17 -1.44 13.50 -7.77
CA ASP A 17 -2.02 14.83 -7.97
C ASP A 17 -3.17 15.02 -7.00
N TRP A 18 -3.00 15.92 -6.04
CA TRP A 18 -4.02 16.21 -5.03
C TRP A 18 -5.11 17.14 -5.58
N ASN A 19 -4.88 17.86 -6.68
CA ASN A 19 -5.85 18.83 -7.19
C ASN A 19 -7.14 18.19 -7.73
N VAL A 20 -7.12 16.89 -8.04
CA VAL A 20 -8.31 16.12 -8.42
C VAL A 20 -9.20 15.74 -7.24
N ILE A 21 -8.74 15.98 -6.01
CA ILE A 21 -9.43 15.62 -4.78
C ILE A 21 -10.02 16.90 -4.15
N LYS A 22 -11.22 16.80 -3.55
CA LYS A 22 -11.85 17.93 -2.86
C LYS A 22 -11.02 18.34 -1.62
N GLU A 23 -10.93 19.64 -1.33
CA GLU A 23 -10.12 20.20 -0.24
C GLU A 23 -10.36 19.53 1.12
N ASP A 24 -11.60 19.11 1.42
CA ASP A 24 -11.97 18.46 2.69
C ASP A 24 -11.24 17.12 2.94
N ILE A 25 -10.71 16.52 1.88
CA ILE A 25 -10.03 15.22 1.90
C ILE A 25 -8.50 15.40 1.97
N HIS A 26 -7.98 16.62 1.80
CA HIS A 26 -6.55 16.93 1.91
C HIS A 26 -6.06 16.98 3.36
N SER A 27 -6.96 16.93 4.34
CA SER A 27 -6.58 16.94 5.74
C SER A 27 -5.80 15.67 6.10
N PRO A 28 -4.60 15.78 6.70
CA PRO A 28 -3.87 14.62 7.24
C PRO A 28 -4.65 13.88 8.34
N LYS A 29 -5.66 14.55 8.95
CA LYS A 29 -6.58 13.97 9.94
C LYS A 29 -7.72 13.19 9.29
N ALA A 30 -7.93 13.35 7.99
CA ALA A 30 -8.91 12.60 7.21
C ALA A 30 -8.17 11.50 6.45
N TYR A 31 -8.27 10.25 6.91
CA TYR A 31 -7.67 9.09 6.24
C TYR A 31 -8.24 8.81 4.83
N ALA A 32 -9.20 9.62 4.37
CA ALA A 32 -9.84 9.47 3.07
C ALA A 32 -8.86 9.56 1.89
N TRP A 33 -7.75 10.30 2.02
CA TRP A 33 -6.70 10.35 0.99
C TRP A 33 -6.07 8.98 0.69
N LYS A 34 -5.98 8.10 1.68
CA LYS A 34 -5.44 6.74 1.49
C LYS A 34 -6.30 5.96 0.51
N ILE A 35 -7.62 6.11 0.59
CA ILE A 35 -8.57 5.42 -0.30
C ILE A 35 -8.35 5.83 -1.76
N PHE A 36 -8.02 7.09 -2.03
CA PHE A 36 -7.73 7.54 -3.40
C PHE A 36 -6.46 6.89 -3.96
N ILE A 37 -5.39 6.85 -3.17
CA ILE A 37 -4.16 6.15 -3.56
C ILE A 37 -4.44 4.68 -3.83
N LEU A 38 -5.18 4.01 -2.93
CA LEU A 38 -5.52 2.60 -3.10
C LEU A 38 -6.33 2.36 -4.37
N ALA A 39 -7.31 3.22 -4.68
CA ALA A 39 -8.12 3.11 -5.89
C ALA A 39 -7.30 3.33 -7.18
N GLU A 40 -6.38 4.31 -7.17
CA GLU A 40 -5.50 4.55 -8.31
C GLU A 40 -4.55 3.38 -8.56
N ILE A 41 -3.95 2.82 -7.50
CA ILE A 41 -3.10 1.63 -7.61
C ILE A 41 -3.90 0.42 -8.09
N TYR A 42 -5.12 0.22 -7.58
CA TYR A 42 -6.00 -0.86 -8.03
C TYR A 42 -6.36 -0.77 -9.52
N SER A 43 -6.39 0.45 -10.09
CA SER A 43 -6.62 0.62 -11.54
C SER A 43 -5.45 0.19 -12.42
N GLN A 44 -4.26 0.02 -11.84
CA GLN A 44 -3.01 -0.29 -12.54
C GLN A 44 -2.49 -1.69 -12.26
N TYR A 45 -2.82 -2.27 -11.10
CA TYR A 45 -2.33 -3.56 -10.63
C TYR A 45 -3.46 -4.44 -10.13
N ASP A 46 -3.45 -5.69 -10.56
CA ASP A 46 -4.46 -6.69 -10.14
C ASP A 46 -4.36 -7.02 -8.65
N THR A 47 -3.19 -6.83 -8.03
CA THR A 47 -2.95 -7.11 -6.61
C THR A 47 -1.84 -6.23 -6.07
N PHE A 48 -2.03 -5.69 -4.86
CA PHE A 48 -1.00 -4.94 -4.14
C PHE A 48 -1.19 -5.06 -2.63
N ILE A 49 -0.14 -4.74 -1.86
CA ILE A 49 -0.18 -4.65 -0.40
C ILE A 49 0.10 -3.20 -0.02
N TYR A 50 -0.82 -2.60 0.74
CA TYR A 50 -0.59 -1.31 1.37
C TYR A 50 -0.09 -1.51 2.80
N MET A 51 0.88 -0.70 3.21
CA MET A 51 1.43 -0.71 4.55
C MET A 51 1.62 0.71 5.05
N ASP A 52 1.10 0.99 6.23
CA ASP A 52 1.34 2.28 6.87
C ASP A 52 2.77 2.36 7.40
N THR A 53 3.38 3.54 7.34
CA THR A 53 4.76 3.77 7.81
C THR A 53 4.94 3.56 9.31
N SER A 54 3.84 3.53 10.09
CA SER A 54 3.86 3.21 11.51
C SER A 54 4.00 1.71 11.82
N ILE A 55 3.83 0.83 10.82
CA ILE A 55 3.95 -0.62 10.99
C ILE A 55 5.42 -1.00 10.98
N VAL A 56 5.85 -1.72 12.02
CA VAL A 56 7.19 -2.30 12.13
C VAL A 56 7.06 -3.81 11.97
N ILE A 57 7.93 -4.39 11.14
CA ILE A 57 7.99 -5.83 10.91
C ILE A 57 9.28 -6.34 11.52
N ASP A 58 9.16 -7.08 12.62
CA ASP A 58 10.32 -7.57 13.36
C ASP A 58 10.85 -8.90 12.80
N GLU A 59 10.08 -9.60 11.97
CA GLU A 59 10.47 -10.88 11.37
C GLU A 59 10.37 -10.86 9.85
N ALA A 60 11.44 -11.27 9.16
CA ALA A 60 11.48 -11.30 7.70
C ALA A 60 10.38 -12.16 7.03
N LYS A 61 9.79 -13.09 7.78
CA LYS A 61 8.75 -14.03 7.32
C LYS A 61 7.32 -13.66 7.71
N SER A 62 7.11 -12.49 8.31
CA SER A 62 5.76 -12.09 8.75
C SER A 62 4.74 -11.99 7.60
N PHE A 63 5.19 -11.89 6.34
CA PHE A 63 4.32 -11.89 5.16
C PHE A 63 4.11 -13.25 4.51
N ASP A 64 4.85 -14.29 4.90
CA ASP A 64 4.73 -15.63 4.29
C ASP A 64 3.27 -16.13 4.31
N PRO A 65 2.51 -16.02 5.42
CA PRO A 65 1.11 -16.45 5.44
C PRO A 65 0.22 -15.64 4.48
N THR A 66 0.50 -14.35 4.31
CA THR A 66 -0.23 -13.47 3.40
C THR A 66 0.06 -13.84 1.94
N PHE A 67 1.32 -14.08 1.59
CA PHE A 67 1.71 -14.51 0.26
C PHE A 67 1.16 -15.91 -0.09
N GLU A 68 1.18 -16.85 0.86
CA GLU A 68 0.55 -18.16 0.68
C GLU A 68 -0.96 -18.04 0.47
N GLY A 69 -1.63 -17.18 1.25
CA GLY A 69 -3.06 -16.92 1.09
C GLY A 69 -3.44 -16.30 -0.27
N ILE A 70 -2.59 -15.40 -0.81
CA ILE A 70 -2.76 -14.86 -2.17
C ILE A 70 -2.56 -15.97 -3.21
N LYS A 71 -1.49 -16.76 -3.09
CA LYS A 71 -1.17 -17.85 -4.02
C LYS A 71 -2.27 -18.91 -4.07
N ASP A 72 -2.89 -19.22 -2.94
CA ASP A 72 -3.99 -20.17 -2.82
C ASP A 72 -5.36 -19.59 -3.24
N GLY A 73 -5.43 -18.30 -3.62
CA GLY A 73 -6.69 -17.62 -3.94
C GLY A 73 -7.64 -17.48 -2.75
N LYS A 74 -7.13 -17.60 -1.52
CA LYS A 74 -7.90 -17.55 -0.27
C LYS A 74 -8.03 -16.14 0.30
N ILE A 75 -7.15 -15.23 -0.09
CA ILE A 75 -7.20 -13.82 0.30
C ILE A 75 -7.67 -13.01 -0.90
N SER A 76 -8.92 -12.53 -0.86
CA SER A 76 -9.43 -11.48 -1.73
C SER A 76 -10.03 -10.35 -0.89
N GLU A 77 -9.60 -9.13 -1.25
CA GLU A 77 -10.14 -7.80 -0.92
C GLU A 77 -9.92 -7.23 0.50
N ALA A 78 -8.97 -6.28 0.55
CA ALA A 78 -8.90 -5.12 1.44
C ALA A 78 -9.26 -5.34 2.92
N ILE A 79 -8.31 -5.85 3.70
CA ILE A 79 -8.38 -5.79 5.16
C ILE A 79 -7.96 -4.37 5.61
N PHE A 80 -8.95 -3.53 5.90
CA PHE A 80 -8.73 -2.26 6.59
C PHE A 80 -8.75 -2.51 8.11
N PHE A 81 -7.57 -2.53 8.73
CA PHE A 81 -7.50 -2.34 10.18
C PHE A 81 -7.66 -0.83 10.45
N GLY A 82 -8.84 -0.47 10.96
CA GLY A 82 -9.16 0.87 11.43
C GLY A 82 -8.59 1.14 12.82
#